data_AF-A0A2W4PAF2-F1
#
_entry.id   AF-A0A2W4PAF2-F1
#
_cell.length_a   1.000
_cell.length_b   1.000
_cell.length_c   1.000
_cell.angle_alpha   90.00
_cell.angle_beta   90.00
_cell.angle_gamma   90.00
#
_symmetry.space_group_name_H-M   'P 1'
#
loop_
_entity.id
_entity.type
_entity.pdbx_description
1 polymer ?
#
loop_
_entity_poly.entity_id
_entity_poly.type
_entity_poly.pdbx_seq_one_letter_code
_entity_poly.pdbx_strand_id
1 'polypeptide(L)'
;MNSIRVPFSDTVAGYVTDFDGTTFGVRSSGGDEYRVKLKDNTYAYLIRNLGEPYADATGQMRDMLTPGRYLFTYGIFYPEGGELTFEAQYLIFVGRRPNEYLFEQPDWWVRQITALGNFYLKAQFQGKPIDYRDYRTTITLTGDKPTDNYRQETDTISRLVYGFASAYLLTGYEPFLEGAEKGTEYLREHMRFYDMDENIVYWYHGIDVHGDREEKVFASEFGDDIDAIPAYEQIYALAGPIQTYRVTGDPRILRDAELTVDLFDRFFLDTEKGGYFSHLDPVTLDPRSNALGPNKGKKNWNSVGDHAPAYLINLWLATGDERYERMLEYTFDTIAKYFPDYDNSPFVQEKFYEDWSHDTTHLWQQNRGVIGHNLKIAWNIMRMYADKPKPEYEELARRIAATMPLIGGDRQRGGWYDVMERICKDGEEWHRFAFHDRKAWWQQEQGILAYLILYGILKDEEYLRLARESSAFYNAFFLDHDDGGVYFNVLASGIPFLMGTERFKGSHSMSGYHSFELCYLAQTYTNLLITRQPLDLYFKPYPNGFKDNILRVSPDILPPGSITIESVEIDGQPYPYFDANGLTVKLPESDERVKVKVRIAPAKGA
;
A
#
# COMPACT_ATOMS: atom_id res chain seq x y z
N MET A 1 40.50 -12.05 4.79
CA MET A 1 39.49 -11.00 4.57
C MET A 1 40.17 -9.66 4.65
N ASN A 2 39.99 -8.78 3.66
CA ASN A 2 40.44 -7.39 3.79
C ASN A 2 39.47 -6.67 4.73
N SER A 3 39.96 -6.17 5.86
CA SER A 3 39.16 -5.27 6.71
C SER A 3 38.84 -3.99 5.95
N ILE A 4 37.68 -3.38 6.21
CA ILE A 4 37.35 -2.05 5.67
C ILE A 4 38.36 -1.06 6.25
N ARG A 5 39.07 -0.33 5.39
CA ARG A 5 40.15 0.61 5.78
C ARG A 5 39.89 2.06 5.37
N VAL A 6 38.66 2.37 4.95
CA VAL A 6 38.24 3.74 4.61
C VAL A 6 37.06 4.15 5.48
N PRO A 7 36.95 5.43 5.87
CA PRO A 7 35.75 5.93 6.51
C PRO A 7 34.53 5.84 5.57
N PHE A 8 33.36 5.58 6.13
CA PHE A 8 32.10 5.57 5.39
C PHE A 8 30.93 5.99 6.29
N SER A 9 29.90 6.60 5.69
CA SER A 9 28.70 7.00 6.41
C SER A 9 27.60 5.95 6.28
N ASP A 10 26.86 5.71 7.35
CA ASP A 10 25.76 4.76 7.34
C ASP A 10 24.75 4.99 8.48
N THR A 11 23.64 4.27 8.41
CA THR A 11 22.58 4.22 9.42
C THR A 11 22.66 2.94 10.25
N VAL A 12 22.38 3.05 11.54
CA VAL A 12 22.10 1.92 12.45
C VAL A 12 20.75 2.20 13.10
N ALA A 13 19.84 1.24 13.00
CA ALA A 13 18.54 1.24 13.65
C ALA A 13 18.51 0.15 14.72
N GLY A 14 17.92 0.43 15.87
CA GLY A 14 17.82 -0.58 16.91
C GLY A 14 17.44 -0.03 18.27
N TYR A 15 17.57 -0.89 19.26
CA TYR A 15 17.22 -0.60 20.65
C TYR A 15 18.46 -0.21 21.44
N VAL A 16 18.36 0.89 22.20
CA VAL A 16 19.42 1.28 23.15
C VAL A 16 19.65 0.15 24.15
N THR A 17 20.91 -0.22 24.40
CA THR A 17 21.29 -1.21 25.42
C THR A 17 21.77 -0.55 26.71
N ASP A 18 22.54 0.53 26.59
CA ASP A 18 23.17 1.27 27.68
C ASP A 18 23.66 2.64 27.18
N PHE A 19 23.96 3.56 28.11
CA PHE A 19 24.55 4.86 27.81
C PHE A 19 25.44 5.32 28.98
N ASP A 20 26.69 5.69 28.68
CA ASP A 20 27.69 6.09 29.69
C ASP A 20 27.89 7.62 29.82
N GLY A 21 27.07 8.41 29.12
CA GLY A 21 27.17 9.88 29.04
C GLY A 21 27.86 10.40 27.76
N THR A 22 28.66 9.55 27.10
CA THR A 22 29.37 9.89 25.85
C THR A 22 29.14 8.88 24.73
N THR A 23 28.99 7.61 25.08
CA THR A 23 28.81 6.50 24.16
C THR A 23 27.60 5.68 24.60
N PHE A 24 26.76 5.28 23.66
CA PHE A 24 25.65 4.39 23.89
C PHE A 24 25.77 3.12 23.05
N GLY A 25 25.21 2.02 23.55
CA GLY A 25 25.07 0.80 22.77
C GLY A 25 23.72 0.74 22.07
N VAL A 26 23.71 0.19 20.85
CA VAL A 26 22.49 -0.09 20.07
C VAL A 26 22.53 -1.54 19.61
N ARG A 27 21.46 -2.29 19.90
CA ARG A 27 21.24 -3.62 19.33
C ARG A 27 20.28 -3.53 18.16
N SER A 28 20.74 -3.87 16.97
CA SER A 28 19.93 -3.91 15.76
C SER A 28 18.91 -5.05 15.79
N SER A 29 17.93 -5.03 14.89
CA SER A 29 16.99 -6.13 14.67
C SER A 29 17.70 -7.42 14.22
N GLY A 30 18.93 -7.29 13.69
CA GLY A 30 19.83 -8.40 13.39
C GLY A 30 20.41 -9.11 14.61
N GLY A 31 20.40 -8.44 15.77
CA GLY A 31 21.11 -8.87 16.97
C GLY A 31 22.53 -8.32 17.10
N ASP A 32 23.04 -7.66 16.05
CA ASP A 32 24.35 -7.01 16.06
C ASP A 32 24.35 -5.81 17.03
N GLU A 33 25.42 -5.70 17.83
CA GLU A 33 25.61 -4.62 18.78
C GLU A 33 26.61 -3.59 18.25
N TYR A 34 26.23 -2.33 18.30
CA TYR A 34 27.03 -1.19 17.86
C TYR A 34 27.31 -0.26 19.04
N ARG A 35 28.57 0.18 19.17
CA ARG A 35 28.95 1.26 20.10
C ARG A 35 28.96 2.58 19.35
N VAL A 36 28.10 3.50 19.76
CA VAL A 36 27.90 4.78 19.11
C VAL A 36 28.41 5.90 19.99
N LYS A 37 29.40 6.64 19.51
CA LYS A 37 29.97 7.80 20.19
C LYS A 37 29.23 9.07 19.78
N LEU A 38 28.81 9.87 20.77
CA LEU A 38 28.30 11.21 20.56
C LEU A 38 29.47 12.19 20.44
N LYS A 39 29.45 13.03 19.41
CA LYS A 39 30.41 14.12 19.20
C LYS A 39 29.76 15.47 19.51
N ASP A 40 30.57 16.52 19.61
CA ASP A 40 30.12 17.85 20.06
C ASP A 40 29.01 18.44 19.17
N ASN A 41 29.00 18.09 17.88
CA ASN A 41 27.99 18.52 16.92
C ASN A 41 26.95 17.45 16.58
N THR A 42 26.83 16.37 17.38
CA THR A 42 25.70 15.44 17.25
C THR A 42 24.41 16.15 17.67
N TYR A 43 23.40 16.08 16.81
CA TYR A 43 22.06 16.61 17.08
C TYR A 43 21.01 15.51 17.02
N ALA A 44 19.81 15.78 17.50
CA ALA A 44 18.73 14.80 17.46
C ALA A 44 17.38 15.44 17.23
N TYR A 45 16.45 14.67 16.68
CA TYR A 45 15.07 15.09 16.51
C TYR A 45 14.11 13.92 16.67
N LEU A 46 12.84 14.23 16.88
CA LEU A 46 11.77 13.25 16.83
C LEU A 46 11.28 13.09 15.39
N ILE A 47 10.82 11.89 15.03
CA ILE A 47 9.98 11.74 13.83
C ILE A 47 8.79 12.70 13.92
N ARG A 48 8.36 13.21 12.77
CA ARG A 48 7.27 14.16 12.64
C ARG A 48 6.42 13.80 11.42
N ASN A 49 5.15 14.14 11.47
CA ASN A 49 4.24 13.87 10.37
C ASN A 49 4.40 14.88 9.24
N LEU A 50 3.77 14.63 8.09
CA LEU A 50 3.70 15.60 7.00
C LEU A 50 3.01 16.89 7.47
N GLY A 51 3.60 18.04 7.11
CA GLY A 51 3.10 19.36 7.51
C GLY A 51 3.46 19.79 8.94
N GLU A 52 4.14 18.94 9.72
CA GLU A 52 4.61 19.31 11.06
C GLU A 52 5.97 20.02 11.03
N PRO A 53 6.21 20.99 11.94
CA PRO A 53 7.50 21.65 12.05
C PRO A 53 8.59 20.71 12.58
N TYR A 54 9.86 21.15 12.48
CA TYR A 54 11.00 20.39 13.02
C TYR A 54 10.88 20.21 14.53
N ALA A 55 11.01 18.97 14.98
CA ALA A 55 10.88 18.58 16.39
C ALA A 55 12.27 18.31 16.99
N ASP A 56 13.00 19.39 17.31
CA ASP A 56 14.34 19.29 17.92
C ASP A 56 14.30 18.51 19.24
N ALA A 57 15.26 17.59 19.39
CA ALA A 57 15.49 16.80 20.59
C ALA A 57 16.94 16.91 21.07
N THR A 58 17.77 17.77 20.47
CA THR A 58 19.21 17.87 20.74
C THR A 58 19.51 18.12 22.22
N GLY A 59 18.79 19.06 22.85
CA GLY A 59 18.98 19.38 24.28
C GLY A 59 18.59 18.25 25.24
N GLN A 60 17.69 17.36 24.84
CA GLN A 60 17.19 16.23 25.65
C GLN A 60 17.79 14.88 25.24
N MET A 61 18.62 14.86 24.20
CA MET A 61 19.12 13.65 23.55
C MET A 61 19.74 12.66 24.56
N ARG A 62 20.58 13.16 25.47
CA ARG A 62 21.26 12.33 26.47
C ARG A 62 20.30 11.66 27.45
N ASP A 63 19.27 12.39 27.90
CA ASP A 63 18.23 11.87 28.80
C ASP A 63 17.31 10.85 28.08
N MET A 64 17.24 10.95 26.75
CA MET A 64 16.44 10.06 25.90
C MET A 64 17.16 8.76 25.54
N LEU A 65 18.48 8.65 25.75
CA LEU A 65 19.25 7.43 25.51
C LEU A 65 19.08 6.42 26.65
N THR A 66 17.87 5.89 26.75
CA THR A 66 17.44 4.94 27.79
C THR A 66 17.29 3.53 27.21
N PRO A 67 17.74 2.47 27.91
CA PRO A 67 17.64 1.09 27.43
C PRO A 67 16.23 0.70 26.96
N GLY A 68 16.16 -0.09 25.89
CA GLY A 68 14.92 -0.56 25.27
C GLY A 68 14.23 0.44 24.35
N ARG A 69 14.75 1.66 24.19
CA ARG A 69 14.20 2.65 23.25
C ARG A 69 14.69 2.37 21.83
N TYR A 70 13.77 2.30 20.87
CA TYR A 70 14.10 2.22 19.45
C TYR A 70 14.48 3.59 18.88
N LEU A 71 15.54 3.66 18.06
CA LEU A 71 15.96 4.89 17.37
C LEU A 71 16.78 4.59 16.11
N PHE A 72 16.97 5.62 15.28
CA PHE A 72 17.92 5.61 14.17
C PHE A 72 19.12 6.49 14.48
N THR A 73 20.32 5.99 14.18
CA THR A 73 21.57 6.73 14.25
C THR A 73 22.15 6.80 12.85
N TYR A 74 22.33 8.00 12.31
CA TYR A 74 23.16 8.21 11.12
C TYR A 74 24.51 8.78 11.54
N GLY A 75 25.61 8.26 11.01
CA GLY A 75 26.94 8.68 11.42
C GLY A 75 28.03 8.20 10.48
N ILE A 76 29.28 8.30 10.93
CA ILE A 76 30.47 7.90 10.18
C ILE A 76 31.20 6.81 10.95
N PHE A 77 31.51 5.71 10.26
CA PHE A 77 32.41 4.67 10.75
C PHE A 77 33.85 5.04 10.40
N TYR A 78 34.74 5.05 11.39
CA TYR A 78 36.17 5.27 11.24
C TYR A 78 36.95 4.00 11.56
N PRO A 79 37.76 3.47 10.61
CA PRO A 79 38.64 2.34 10.87
C PRO A 79 39.91 2.82 11.58
N GLU A 80 39.94 2.65 12.91
CA GLU A 80 41.04 3.09 13.77
C GLU A 80 41.50 1.95 14.69
N GLY A 81 42.81 1.74 14.82
CA GLY A 81 43.35 0.74 15.73
C GLY A 81 43.00 -0.72 15.41
N GLY A 82 42.41 -1.00 14.23
CA GLY A 82 41.91 -2.33 13.87
C GLY A 82 40.42 -2.53 14.22
N GLU A 83 39.76 -1.52 14.76
CA GLU A 83 38.33 -1.50 15.11
C GLU A 83 37.58 -0.44 14.27
N LEU A 84 36.26 -0.53 14.23
CA LEU A 84 35.40 0.48 13.63
C LEU A 84 34.74 1.31 14.73
N THR A 85 35.15 2.57 14.87
CA THR A 85 34.48 3.54 15.75
C THR A 85 33.35 4.20 14.99
N PHE A 86 32.12 4.16 15.53
CA PHE A 86 30.96 4.80 14.91
C PHE A 86 30.62 6.11 15.65
N GLU A 87 30.76 7.24 14.96
CA GLU A 87 30.43 8.56 15.51
C GLU A 87 29.12 9.09 14.93
N ALA A 88 28.15 9.36 15.80
CA ALA A 88 26.82 9.81 15.40
C ALA A 88 26.84 11.24 14.85
N GLN A 89 26.31 11.43 13.64
CA GLN A 89 26.00 12.76 13.11
C GLN A 89 24.65 13.23 13.65
N TYR A 90 23.61 12.40 13.55
CA TYR A 90 22.32 12.70 14.14
C TYR A 90 21.57 11.45 14.60
N LEU A 91 20.66 11.65 15.56
CA LEU A 91 19.72 10.62 16.04
C LEU A 91 18.29 10.99 15.67
N ILE A 92 17.48 9.98 15.33
CA ILE A 92 16.04 10.11 15.12
C ILE A 92 15.31 9.27 16.18
N PHE A 93 14.54 9.92 17.03
CA PHE A 93 13.71 9.26 18.04
C PHE A 93 12.28 9.05 17.52
N VAL A 94 11.73 7.86 17.74
CA VAL A 94 10.35 7.51 17.31
C VAL A 94 9.27 7.94 18.29
N GLY A 95 9.68 8.45 19.46
CA GLY A 95 8.82 8.96 20.51
C GLY A 95 9.63 9.51 21.69
N ARG A 96 8.93 10.13 22.65
CA ARG A 96 9.59 10.79 23.80
C ARG A 96 10.01 9.81 24.89
N ARG A 97 9.40 8.62 24.95
CA ARG A 97 9.66 7.57 25.95
C ARG A 97 9.97 6.23 25.27
N PRO A 98 10.59 5.25 25.97
CA PRO A 98 11.02 3.97 25.37
C PRO A 98 9.91 3.17 24.66
N ASN A 99 8.70 3.17 25.22
CA ASN A 99 7.55 2.41 24.72
C ASN A 99 6.51 3.30 24.04
N GLU A 100 6.90 4.51 23.64
CA GLU A 100 6.02 5.47 22.97
C GLU A 100 6.42 5.56 21.50
N TYR A 101 5.45 5.31 20.62
CA TYR A 101 5.60 5.42 19.17
C TYR A 101 4.63 6.49 18.67
N LEU A 102 5.13 7.58 18.09
CA LEU A 102 4.26 8.71 17.70
C LEU A 102 3.22 8.31 16.64
N PHE A 103 3.55 7.35 15.77
CA PHE A 103 2.64 6.81 14.76
C PHE A 103 1.54 5.87 15.31
N GLU A 104 1.54 5.58 16.61
CA GLU A 104 0.44 4.90 17.31
C GLU A 104 -0.56 5.88 17.95
N GLN A 105 -0.33 7.20 17.82
CA GLN A 105 -1.33 8.19 18.25
C GLN A 105 -2.63 8.00 17.44
N PRO A 106 -3.82 8.14 18.08
CA PRO A 106 -5.09 7.76 17.46
C PRO A 106 -5.45 8.53 16.17
N ASP A 107 -4.78 9.62 15.86
CA ASP A 107 -5.03 10.49 14.70
C ASP A 107 -3.82 10.65 13.78
N TRP A 108 -2.70 9.93 14.03
CA TRP A 108 -1.47 10.12 13.27
C TRP A 108 -1.69 9.91 11.77
N TRP A 109 -2.33 8.80 11.40
CA TRP A 109 -2.57 8.46 10.00
C TRP A 109 -3.69 9.29 9.39
N VAL A 110 -4.66 9.77 10.18
CA VAL A 110 -5.66 10.77 9.73
C VAL A 110 -4.99 12.10 9.37
N ARG A 111 -4.03 12.57 10.16
CA ARG A 111 -3.25 13.78 9.83
C ARG A 111 -2.40 13.58 8.59
N GLN A 112 -1.77 12.41 8.46
CA GLN A 112 -0.94 12.09 7.31
C GLN A 112 -1.74 12.01 6.00
N ILE A 113 -2.87 11.29 5.99
CA ILE A 113 -3.72 11.17 4.80
C ILE A 113 -4.31 12.53 4.39
N THR A 114 -4.60 13.39 5.37
CA THR A 114 -5.04 14.77 5.11
C THR A 114 -3.95 15.58 4.40
N ALA A 115 -2.70 15.50 4.88
CA ALA A 115 -1.58 16.18 4.24
C ALA A 115 -1.30 15.64 2.82
N LEU A 116 -1.37 14.33 2.63
CA LEU A 116 -1.26 13.67 1.31
C LEU A 116 -2.37 14.14 0.36
N GLY A 117 -3.63 14.11 0.81
CA GLY A 117 -4.78 14.58 0.04
C GLY A 117 -4.62 16.02 -0.42
N ASN A 118 -4.22 16.91 0.49
CA ASN A 118 -3.98 18.31 0.18
C ASN A 118 -2.82 18.51 -0.81
N PHE A 119 -1.74 17.72 -0.68
CA PHE A 119 -0.64 17.74 -1.64
C PHE A 119 -1.12 17.39 -3.05
N TYR A 120 -1.82 16.27 -3.23
CA TYR A 120 -2.27 15.85 -4.56
C TYR A 120 -3.36 16.76 -5.15
N LEU A 121 -4.29 17.29 -4.33
CA LEU A 121 -5.24 18.31 -4.78
C LEU A 121 -4.49 19.55 -5.31
N LYS A 122 -3.48 20.03 -4.58
CA LYS A 122 -2.67 21.18 -4.97
C LYS A 122 -1.87 20.87 -6.23
N ALA A 123 -1.18 19.73 -6.30
CA ALA A 123 -0.35 19.36 -7.43
C ALA A 123 -1.17 19.20 -8.72
N GLN A 124 -2.34 18.55 -8.63
CA GLN A 124 -3.17 18.30 -9.80
C GLN A 124 -4.03 19.49 -10.22
N PHE A 125 -4.58 20.27 -9.28
CA PHE A 125 -5.58 21.29 -9.61
C PHE A 125 -5.14 22.72 -9.29
N GLN A 126 -4.00 22.91 -8.61
CA GLN A 126 -3.35 24.21 -8.41
C GLN A 126 -4.29 25.28 -7.81
N GLY A 127 -5.22 24.87 -6.93
CA GLY A 127 -6.21 25.74 -6.30
C GLY A 127 -7.38 26.16 -7.19
N LYS A 128 -7.47 25.68 -8.43
CA LYS A 128 -8.63 25.82 -9.31
C LYS A 128 -9.73 24.83 -8.91
N PRO A 129 -10.97 25.00 -9.39
CA PRO A 129 -11.98 23.95 -9.31
C PRO A 129 -11.43 22.63 -9.86
N ILE A 130 -11.76 21.53 -9.18
CA ILE A 130 -11.29 20.20 -9.59
C ILE A 130 -11.84 19.89 -10.99
N ASP A 131 -10.96 19.71 -11.96
CA ASP A 131 -11.24 19.25 -13.32
C ASP A 131 -10.13 18.28 -13.75
N TYR A 132 -10.50 17.04 -14.06
CA TYR A 132 -9.53 16.01 -14.44
C TYR A 132 -8.96 16.20 -15.86
N ARG A 133 -9.46 17.15 -16.65
CA ARG A 133 -8.74 17.62 -17.86
C ARG A 133 -7.39 18.25 -17.50
N ASP A 134 -7.29 18.84 -16.30
CA ASP A 134 -6.04 19.39 -15.77
C ASP A 134 -5.15 18.31 -15.12
N TYR A 135 -5.62 17.08 -14.93
CA TYR A 135 -4.82 16.01 -14.32
C TYR A 135 -3.58 15.66 -15.17
N ARG A 136 -2.49 15.25 -14.53
CA ARG A 136 -1.31 14.66 -15.20
C ARG A 136 -0.85 13.40 -14.48
N THR A 137 -0.52 12.36 -15.26
CA THR A 137 0.14 11.15 -14.75
C THR A 137 1.49 11.52 -14.13
N THR A 138 2.29 12.36 -14.82
CA THR A 138 3.60 12.77 -14.33
C THR A 138 3.51 14.04 -13.48
N ILE A 139 3.99 13.95 -12.24
CA ILE A 139 4.15 15.08 -11.31
C ILE A 139 5.59 15.06 -10.78
N THR A 140 6.29 16.19 -10.89
CA THR A 140 7.65 16.36 -10.38
C THR A 140 7.70 16.38 -8.85
N LEU A 141 8.91 16.44 -8.30
CA LEU A 141 9.16 16.46 -6.85
C LEU A 141 8.37 17.59 -6.13
N THR A 142 8.37 18.78 -6.72
CA THR A 142 7.74 20.01 -6.19
C THR A 142 6.24 20.10 -6.49
N GLY A 143 5.65 19.10 -7.16
CA GLY A 143 4.26 19.13 -7.57
C GLY A 143 4.00 19.77 -8.95
N ASP A 144 5.05 20.19 -9.67
CA ASP A 144 4.89 20.72 -11.03
C ASP A 144 4.55 19.62 -12.04
N LYS A 145 3.84 19.98 -13.11
CA LYS A 145 3.31 19.02 -14.09
C LYS A 145 3.48 19.54 -15.52
N PRO A 146 3.61 18.65 -16.54
CA PRO A 146 3.74 19.06 -17.94
C PRO A 146 2.54 19.91 -18.41
N THR A 147 2.80 20.96 -19.19
CA THR A 147 1.75 21.87 -19.68
C THR A 147 1.06 21.36 -20.94
N ASP A 148 1.83 20.82 -21.89
CA ASP A 148 1.35 20.42 -23.22
C ASP A 148 1.76 18.98 -23.54
N ASN A 149 0.98 18.33 -24.42
CA ASN A 149 1.23 16.98 -24.95
C ASN A 149 1.57 15.96 -23.88
N TYR A 150 0.53 15.44 -23.24
CA TYR A 150 0.67 14.54 -22.10
C TYR A 150 -0.25 13.35 -22.23
N ARG A 151 0.19 12.25 -21.63
CA ARG A 151 -0.63 11.08 -21.39
C ARG A 151 -1.34 11.20 -20.04
N GLN A 152 -2.57 10.73 -20.00
CA GLN A 152 -3.30 10.42 -18.78
C GLN A 152 -3.62 8.94 -18.78
N GLU A 153 -3.18 8.24 -17.74
CA GLU A 153 -3.29 6.79 -17.64
C GLU A 153 -4.43 6.42 -16.69
N THR A 154 -5.23 5.46 -17.11
CA THR A 154 -6.47 5.06 -16.42
C THR A 154 -6.19 4.55 -15.02
N ASP A 155 -5.25 3.63 -14.88
CA ASP A 155 -4.90 3.02 -13.60
C ASP A 155 -4.36 4.07 -12.62
N THR A 156 -3.60 5.05 -13.12
CA THR A 156 -2.95 6.10 -12.35
C THR A 156 -3.96 7.15 -11.87
N ILE A 157 -4.96 7.50 -12.68
CA ILE A 157 -6.12 8.31 -12.25
C ILE A 157 -6.91 7.55 -11.19
N SER A 158 -7.26 6.28 -11.46
CA SER A 158 -8.04 5.45 -10.54
C SER A 158 -7.35 5.30 -9.18
N ARG A 159 -6.02 5.11 -9.16
CA ARG A 159 -5.19 5.09 -7.95
C ARG A 159 -5.29 6.38 -7.13
N LEU A 160 -5.32 7.55 -7.79
CA LEU A 160 -5.50 8.83 -7.09
C LEU A 160 -6.93 8.98 -6.56
N VAL A 161 -7.93 8.58 -7.35
CA VAL A 161 -9.34 8.57 -6.95
C VAL A 161 -9.54 7.71 -5.70
N TYR A 162 -8.91 6.53 -5.63
CA TYR A 162 -8.90 5.68 -4.43
C TYR A 162 -8.37 6.46 -3.22
N GLY A 163 -7.26 7.19 -3.41
CA GLY A 163 -6.65 7.99 -2.37
C GLY A 163 -7.61 9.05 -1.82
N PHE A 164 -8.27 9.79 -2.71
CA PHE A 164 -9.26 10.81 -2.31
C PHE A 164 -10.49 10.21 -1.63
N ALA A 165 -11.04 9.09 -2.13
CA ALA A 165 -12.17 8.43 -1.48
C ALA A 165 -11.80 7.91 -0.08
N SER A 166 -10.62 7.31 0.08
CA SER A 166 -10.09 6.85 1.37
C SER A 166 -9.81 8.01 2.33
N ALA A 167 -9.30 9.15 1.83
CA ALA A 167 -9.11 10.36 2.61
C ALA A 167 -10.46 10.92 3.09
N TYR A 168 -11.50 10.91 2.25
CA TYR A 168 -12.84 11.30 2.67
C TYR A 168 -13.38 10.37 3.76
N LEU A 169 -13.25 9.05 3.60
CA LEU A 169 -13.69 8.08 4.61
C LEU A 169 -13.13 8.40 6.00
N LEU A 170 -11.87 8.83 6.12
CA LEU A 170 -11.26 9.15 7.42
C LEU A 170 -11.53 10.56 7.95
N THR A 171 -11.83 11.51 7.07
CA THR A 171 -11.80 12.95 7.43
C THR A 171 -13.15 13.64 7.28
N GLY A 172 -14.03 13.12 6.42
CA GLY A 172 -15.26 13.79 6.01
C GLY A 172 -15.01 15.11 5.26
N TYR A 173 -13.80 15.36 4.74
CA TYR A 173 -13.45 16.60 4.08
C TYR A 173 -13.94 16.64 2.63
N GLU A 174 -14.93 17.48 2.34
CA GLU A 174 -15.68 17.49 1.07
C GLU A 174 -14.81 17.61 -0.20
N PRO A 175 -13.71 18.39 -0.25
CA PRO A 175 -12.86 18.45 -1.44
C PRO A 175 -12.23 17.10 -1.83
N PHE A 176 -11.99 16.20 -0.87
CA PHE A 176 -11.55 14.84 -1.19
C PHE A 176 -12.69 14.04 -1.85
N LEU A 177 -13.93 14.17 -1.37
CA LEU A 177 -15.06 13.53 -2.05
C LEU A 177 -15.26 14.07 -3.47
N GLU A 178 -15.21 15.39 -3.64
CA GLU A 178 -15.30 16.02 -4.97
C GLU A 178 -14.19 15.51 -5.90
N GLY A 179 -12.96 15.38 -5.39
CA GLY A 179 -11.83 14.79 -6.11
C GLY A 179 -12.10 13.35 -6.55
N ALA A 180 -12.69 12.53 -5.69
CA ALA A 180 -13.02 11.14 -6.00
C ALA A 180 -14.17 11.01 -7.02
N GLU A 181 -15.25 11.75 -6.83
CA GLU A 181 -16.43 11.70 -7.70
C GLU A 181 -16.12 12.21 -9.11
N LYS A 182 -15.43 13.36 -9.22
CA LYS A 182 -15.07 13.92 -10.53
C LYS A 182 -14.05 13.06 -11.27
N GLY A 183 -13.12 12.43 -10.56
CA GLY A 183 -12.17 11.51 -11.18
C GLY A 183 -12.84 10.24 -11.65
N THR A 184 -13.79 9.71 -10.88
CA THR A 184 -14.60 8.57 -11.29
C THR A 184 -15.45 8.88 -12.51
N GLU A 185 -16.12 10.05 -12.55
CA GLU A 185 -16.89 10.45 -13.73
C GLU A 185 -15.96 10.63 -14.94
N TYR A 186 -14.79 11.25 -14.77
CA TYR A 186 -13.80 11.39 -15.85
C TYR A 186 -13.35 10.05 -16.41
N LEU A 187 -13.05 9.06 -15.57
CA LEU A 187 -12.76 7.69 -16.00
C LEU A 187 -13.92 7.11 -16.80
N ARG A 188 -15.16 7.26 -16.32
CA ARG A 188 -16.36 6.71 -16.97
C ARG A 188 -16.68 7.38 -18.32
N GLU A 189 -16.40 8.67 -18.45
CA GLU A 189 -16.63 9.44 -19.68
C GLU A 189 -15.51 9.23 -20.72
N HIS A 190 -14.25 9.14 -20.28
CA HIS A 190 -13.09 9.21 -21.18
C HIS A 190 -12.32 7.89 -21.31
N MET A 191 -12.31 7.02 -20.31
CA MET A 191 -11.46 5.81 -20.27
C MET A 191 -12.25 4.51 -20.42
N ARG A 192 -13.52 4.52 -20.02
CA ARG A 192 -14.40 3.35 -20.07
C ARG A 192 -14.85 3.08 -21.50
N PHE A 193 -14.72 1.83 -21.93
CA PHE A 193 -15.37 1.31 -23.12
C PHE A 193 -16.43 0.28 -22.73
N TYR A 194 -17.65 0.50 -23.21
CA TYR A 194 -18.72 -0.47 -23.08
C TYR A 194 -18.89 -1.21 -24.41
N ASP A 195 -18.54 -2.48 -24.41
CA ASP A 195 -18.78 -3.37 -25.54
C ASP A 195 -20.24 -3.85 -25.48
N MET A 196 -21.07 -3.39 -26.42
CA MET A 196 -22.49 -3.75 -26.45
C MET A 196 -22.73 -5.18 -26.94
N ASP A 197 -21.85 -5.70 -27.80
CA ASP A 197 -22.01 -7.03 -28.39
C ASP A 197 -21.62 -8.10 -27.37
N GLU A 198 -20.53 -7.85 -26.65
CA GLU A 198 -20.09 -8.71 -25.56
C GLU A 198 -20.77 -8.39 -24.23
N ASN A 199 -21.42 -7.23 -24.07
CA ASN A 199 -21.99 -6.75 -22.79
C ASN A 199 -20.96 -6.86 -21.65
N ILE A 200 -19.81 -6.22 -21.84
CA ILE A 200 -18.73 -6.11 -20.86
C ILE A 200 -18.20 -4.67 -20.84
N VAL A 201 -17.48 -4.34 -19.78
CA VAL A 201 -16.69 -3.10 -19.70
C VAL A 201 -15.22 -3.46 -19.66
N TYR A 202 -14.44 -2.79 -20.50
CA TYR A 202 -13.00 -2.70 -20.33
C TYR A 202 -12.60 -1.22 -20.30
N TRP A 203 -11.38 -0.96 -19.84
CA TRP A 203 -10.84 0.37 -19.68
C TRP A 203 -9.62 0.53 -20.58
N TYR A 204 -9.56 1.61 -21.35
CA TYR A 204 -8.39 1.98 -22.15
C TYR A 204 -7.16 2.13 -21.25
N HIS A 205 -5.96 1.82 -21.76
CA HIS A 205 -4.72 2.09 -21.03
C HIS A 205 -4.64 3.58 -20.64
N GLY A 206 -4.98 4.48 -21.56
CA GLY A 206 -5.08 5.90 -21.28
C GLY A 206 -5.51 6.73 -22.48
N ILE A 207 -5.28 8.03 -22.40
CA ILE A 207 -5.45 8.98 -23.49
C ILE A 207 -4.23 9.87 -23.66
N ASP A 208 -3.91 10.19 -24.91
CA ASP A 208 -2.99 11.26 -25.24
C ASP A 208 -3.75 12.54 -25.54
N VAL A 209 -3.37 13.61 -24.86
CA VAL A 209 -4.03 14.91 -24.97
C VAL A 209 -3.11 15.90 -25.70
N HIS A 210 -3.62 16.41 -26.82
CA HIS A 210 -2.95 17.38 -27.68
C HIS A 210 -3.84 18.62 -27.87
N GLY A 211 -3.66 19.62 -27.00
CA GLY A 211 -4.59 20.76 -26.92
C GLY A 211 -5.97 20.26 -26.50
N ASP A 212 -6.99 20.49 -27.34
CA ASP A 212 -8.37 20.05 -27.11
C ASP A 212 -8.70 18.65 -27.69
N ARG A 213 -7.72 17.99 -28.31
CA ARG A 213 -7.90 16.65 -28.91
C ARG A 213 -7.43 15.56 -27.97
N GLU A 214 -8.22 14.51 -27.87
CA GLU A 214 -7.88 13.26 -27.18
C GLU A 214 -7.74 12.11 -28.20
N GLU A 215 -6.67 11.32 -28.06
CA GLU A 215 -6.50 10.04 -28.75
C GLU A 215 -6.56 8.91 -27.74
N LYS A 216 -7.42 7.90 -27.98
CA LYS A 216 -7.56 6.75 -27.07
C LYS A 216 -6.40 5.77 -27.30
N VAL A 217 -5.69 5.44 -26.24
CA VAL A 217 -4.61 4.43 -26.25
C VAL A 217 -5.20 3.15 -25.70
N PHE A 218 -5.50 2.22 -26.61
CA PHE A 218 -6.26 1.02 -26.27
C PHE A 218 -5.42 -0.04 -25.55
N ALA A 219 -4.35 -0.50 -26.20
CA ALA A 219 -3.41 -1.45 -25.62
C ALA A 219 -2.43 -0.73 -24.68
N SER A 220 -1.88 -1.47 -23.72
CA SER A 220 -0.82 -0.93 -22.87
C SER A 220 0.42 -0.61 -23.72
N GLU A 221 1.06 0.50 -23.41
CA GLU A 221 2.35 0.89 -23.98
C GLU A 221 3.48 0.77 -22.95
N PHE A 222 3.23 0.10 -21.82
CA PHE A 222 4.16 0.04 -20.70
C PHE A 222 4.83 -1.32 -20.56
N GLY A 223 6.17 -1.30 -20.55
CA GLY A 223 7.01 -2.36 -20.01
C GLY A 223 6.62 -3.78 -20.41
N ASP A 224 6.22 -4.57 -19.41
CA ASP A 224 5.89 -5.98 -19.57
C ASP A 224 4.53 -6.22 -20.24
N ASP A 225 3.68 -5.19 -20.32
CA ASP A 225 2.28 -5.29 -20.75
C ASP A 225 2.06 -4.82 -22.20
N ILE A 226 3.15 -4.41 -22.89
CA ILE A 226 3.11 -3.76 -24.21
C ILE A 226 2.28 -4.54 -25.24
N ASP A 227 1.48 -3.80 -26.01
CA ASP A 227 0.61 -4.30 -27.09
C ASP A 227 -0.46 -5.32 -26.64
N ALA A 228 -0.83 -5.32 -25.35
CA ALA A 228 -1.85 -6.20 -24.79
C ALA A 228 -2.90 -5.46 -23.94
N ILE A 229 -3.96 -6.18 -23.54
CA ILE A 229 -4.85 -5.79 -22.45
C ILE A 229 -4.43 -6.56 -21.19
N PRO A 230 -3.63 -5.97 -20.29
CA PRO A 230 -3.22 -6.64 -19.06
C PRO A 230 -4.34 -6.66 -18.02
N ALA A 231 -4.52 -7.79 -17.34
CA ALA A 231 -5.47 -7.93 -16.23
C ALA A 231 -5.21 -6.88 -15.14
N TYR A 232 -3.93 -6.60 -14.87
CA TYR A 232 -3.48 -5.64 -13.89
C TYR A 232 -4.08 -4.23 -14.09
N GLU A 233 -4.03 -3.69 -15.31
CA GLU A 233 -4.58 -2.35 -15.57
C GLU A 233 -6.10 -2.33 -15.41
N GLN A 234 -6.78 -3.39 -15.82
CA GLN A 234 -8.24 -3.51 -15.65
C GLN A 234 -8.63 -3.61 -14.17
N ILE A 235 -7.86 -4.34 -13.37
CA ILE A 235 -8.02 -4.46 -11.91
C ILE A 235 -7.86 -3.09 -11.25
N TYR A 236 -6.78 -2.37 -11.59
CA TYR A 236 -6.51 -1.06 -11.01
C TYR A 236 -7.42 0.05 -11.54
N ALA A 237 -8.00 -0.09 -12.74
CA ALA A 237 -9.05 0.80 -13.22
C ALA A 237 -10.30 0.81 -12.32
N LEU A 238 -10.56 -0.29 -11.58
CA LEU A 238 -11.66 -0.38 -10.62
C LEU A 238 -11.33 0.16 -9.23
N ALA A 239 -10.05 0.36 -8.87
CA ALA A 239 -9.65 0.69 -7.51
C ALA A 239 -10.32 1.97 -6.97
N GLY A 240 -10.18 3.08 -7.68
CA GLY A 240 -10.79 4.36 -7.34
C GLY A 240 -12.31 4.36 -7.42
N PRO A 241 -12.91 3.92 -8.54
CA PRO A 241 -14.37 3.84 -8.67
C PRO A 241 -14.99 3.05 -7.52
N ILE A 242 -14.51 1.85 -7.21
CA ILE A 242 -15.11 1.03 -6.14
C ILE A 242 -14.95 1.66 -4.76
N GLN A 243 -13.82 2.28 -4.45
CA GLN A 243 -13.68 3.03 -3.19
C GLN A 243 -14.63 4.23 -3.13
N THR A 244 -14.89 4.88 -4.27
CA THR A 244 -15.89 5.95 -4.39
C THR A 244 -17.31 5.40 -4.22
N TYR A 245 -17.60 4.21 -4.74
CA TYR A 245 -18.87 3.51 -4.51
C TYR A 245 -19.09 3.18 -3.04
N ARG A 246 -18.06 2.75 -2.29
CA ARG A 246 -18.16 2.57 -0.83
C ARG A 246 -18.67 3.82 -0.12
N VAL A 247 -18.27 5.01 -0.58
CA VAL A 247 -18.65 6.30 0.02
C VAL A 247 -20.04 6.76 -0.43
N THR A 248 -20.37 6.55 -1.70
CA THR A 248 -21.48 7.24 -2.39
C THR A 248 -22.64 6.34 -2.77
N GLY A 249 -22.42 5.03 -2.90
CA GLY A 249 -23.42 4.12 -3.42
C GLY A 249 -23.85 4.42 -4.85
N ASP A 250 -23.06 5.12 -5.68
CA ASP A 250 -23.47 5.43 -7.05
C ASP A 250 -23.68 4.12 -7.87
N PRO A 251 -24.93 3.80 -8.27
CA PRO A 251 -25.23 2.53 -8.92
C PRO A 251 -24.57 2.40 -10.30
N ARG A 252 -24.17 3.51 -10.92
CA ARG A 252 -23.45 3.50 -12.21
C ARG A 252 -22.06 2.89 -12.07
N ILE A 253 -21.41 3.14 -10.92
CA ILE A 253 -20.11 2.54 -10.61
C ILE A 253 -20.25 1.03 -10.41
N LEU A 254 -21.27 0.61 -9.63
CA LEU A 254 -21.52 -0.81 -9.40
C LEU A 254 -21.76 -1.54 -10.73
N ARG A 255 -22.55 -0.95 -11.64
CA ARG A 255 -22.80 -1.52 -12.96
C ARG A 255 -21.52 -1.68 -13.78
N ASP A 256 -20.63 -0.69 -13.77
CA ASP A 256 -19.35 -0.77 -14.49
C ASP A 256 -18.44 -1.84 -13.90
N ALA A 257 -18.45 -2.01 -12.59
CA ALA A 257 -17.69 -3.06 -11.92
C ALA A 257 -18.24 -4.46 -12.22
N GLU A 258 -19.55 -4.66 -12.19
CA GLU A 258 -20.18 -5.94 -12.58
C GLU A 258 -19.76 -6.35 -14.00
N LEU A 259 -19.84 -5.41 -14.95
CA LEU A 259 -19.46 -5.64 -16.35
C LEU A 259 -17.96 -5.87 -16.55
N THR A 260 -17.11 -5.28 -15.70
CA THR A 260 -15.66 -5.53 -15.72
C THR A 260 -15.33 -6.88 -15.06
N VAL A 261 -16.07 -7.30 -14.03
CA VAL A 261 -15.95 -8.65 -13.46
C VAL A 261 -16.39 -9.70 -14.47
N ASP A 262 -17.43 -9.43 -15.26
CA ASP A 262 -17.83 -10.30 -16.36
C ASP A 262 -16.73 -10.42 -17.45
N LEU A 263 -15.95 -9.36 -17.71
CA LEU A 263 -14.74 -9.45 -18.55
C LEU A 263 -13.72 -10.44 -17.95
N PHE A 264 -13.44 -10.35 -16.64
CA PHE A 264 -12.51 -11.27 -15.98
C PHE A 264 -12.99 -12.72 -16.05
N ASP A 265 -14.23 -12.98 -15.69
CA ASP A 265 -14.81 -14.34 -15.65
C ASP A 265 -14.87 -15.00 -17.03
N ARG A 266 -15.04 -14.21 -18.10
CA ARG A 266 -15.24 -14.75 -19.46
C ARG A 266 -13.96 -14.89 -20.26
N PHE A 267 -13.04 -13.94 -20.12
CA PHE A 267 -11.87 -13.85 -21.01
C PHE A 267 -10.55 -14.09 -20.28
N PHE A 268 -10.42 -13.68 -19.02
CA PHE A 268 -9.20 -13.90 -18.23
C PHE A 268 -9.21 -15.21 -17.44
N LEU A 269 -10.37 -15.67 -16.97
CA LEU A 269 -10.47 -16.89 -16.17
C LEU A 269 -10.12 -18.13 -17.01
N ASP A 270 -9.12 -18.88 -16.57
CA ASP A 270 -8.80 -20.18 -17.14
C ASP A 270 -9.68 -21.26 -16.53
N THR A 271 -10.78 -21.59 -17.21
CA THR A 271 -11.72 -22.61 -16.76
C THR A 271 -11.18 -24.04 -16.86
N GLU A 272 -10.05 -24.26 -17.55
CA GLU A 272 -9.44 -25.58 -17.71
C GLU A 272 -8.37 -25.86 -16.64
N LYS A 273 -7.46 -24.90 -16.38
CA LYS A 273 -6.35 -25.08 -15.40
C LYS A 273 -6.48 -24.23 -14.14
N GLY A 274 -7.50 -23.38 -14.06
CA GLY A 274 -7.74 -22.46 -12.94
C GLY A 274 -6.80 -21.25 -12.93
N GLY A 275 -7.15 -20.24 -12.13
CA GLY A 275 -6.51 -18.92 -12.10
C GLY A 275 -6.92 -18.03 -13.26
N TYR A 276 -6.35 -16.83 -13.29
CA TYR A 276 -6.59 -15.84 -14.34
C TYR A 276 -5.33 -15.65 -15.17
N PHE A 277 -5.49 -15.65 -16.49
CA PHE A 277 -4.46 -15.19 -17.42
C PHE A 277 -4.09 -13.75 -17.14
N SER A 278 -2.86 -13.39 -17.48
CA SER A 278 -2.32 -12.06 -17.24
C SER A 278 -2.65 -11.05 -18.32
N HIS A 279 -2.92 -11.50 -19.54
CA HIS A 279 -3.09 -10.64 -20.71
C HIS A 279 -4.11 -11.20 -21.69
N LEU A 280 -4.79 -10.31 -22.41
CA LEU A 280 -5.59 -10.63 -23.59
C LEU A 280 -5.04 -9.91 -24.83
N ASP A 281 -5.16 -10.57 -25.98
CA ASP A 281 -4.97 -9.91 -27.27
C ASP A 281 -6.04 -8.83 -27.46
N PRO A 282 -5.67 -7.57 -27.72
CA PRO A 282 -6.65 -6.49 -27.89
C PRO A 282 -7.63 -6.71 -29.06
N VAL A 283 -7.29 -7.54 -30.05
CA VAL A 283 -8.14 -7.80 -31.22
C VAL A 283 -9.10 -8.95 -30.99
N THR A 284 -8.64 -10.05 -30.40
CA THR A 284 -9.42 -11.29 -30.29
C THR A 284 -9.91 -11.59 -28.88
N LEU A 285 -9.46 -10.82 -27.88
CA LEU A 285 -9.65 -11.09 -26.45
C LEU A 285 -9.21 -12.52 -26.05
N ASP A 286 -8.25 -13.09 -26.76
CA ASP A 286 -7.75 -14.44 -26.52
C ASP A 286 -6.43 -14.39 -25.75
N PRO A 287 -6.35 -14.95 -24.52
CA PRO A 287 -5.11 -15.02 -23.75
C PRO A 287 -4.05 -15.94 -24.38
N ARG A 288 -4.44 -16.77 -25.37
CA ARG A 288 -3.57 -17.74 -26.05
C ARG A 288 -3.17 -17.27 -27.46
N SER A 289 -3.52 -16.05 -27.86
CA SER A 289 -3.11 -15.49 -29.13
C SER A 289 -1.59 -15.46 -29.26
N ASN A 290 -1.08 -15.71 -30.48
CA ASN A 290 0.34 -15.58 -30.77
C ASN A 290 0.81 -14.11 -30.76
N ALA A 291 -0.10 -13.14 -30.90
CA ALA A 291 0.22 -11.72 -30.88
C ALA A 291 0.81 -11.28 -29.52
N LEU A 292 0.44 -11.97 -28.43
CA LEU A 292 0.90 -11.68 -27.07
C LEU A 292 2.39 -12.02 -26.84
N GLY A 293 3.05 -12.71 -27.77
CA GLY A 293 4.48 -13.05 -27.65
C GLY A 293 4.84 -13.69 -26.29
N PRO A 294 5.73 -13.08 -25.48
CA PRO A 294 6.14 -13.62 -24.18
C PRO A 294 5.01 -13.68 -23.14
N ASN A 295 3.91 -12.95 -23.33
CA ASN A 295 2.76 -12.90 -22.41
C ASN A 295 1.70 -13.97 -22.69
N LYS A 296 1.83 -14.69 -23.80
CA LYS A 296 0.87 -15.73 -24.22
C LYS A 296 0.66 -16.78 -23.13
N GLY A 297 -0.60 -16.95 -22.71
CA GLY A 297 -1.04 -17.97 -21.76
C GLY A 297 -0.42 -17.87 -20.37
N LYS A 298 0.18 -16.72 -20.01
CA LYS A 298 0.87 -16.56 -18.73
C LYS A 298 -0.08 -16.22 -17.59
N LYS A 299 0.26 -16.65 -16.39
CA LYS A 299 -0.43 -16.30 -15.13
C LYS A 299 0.59 -15.70 -14.17
N ASN A 300 0.17 -14.78 -13.31
CA ASN A 300 1.09 -14.17 -12.37
C ASN A 300 0.40 -13.66 -11.09
N TRP A 301 1.20 -13.13 -10.16
CA TRP A 301 0.72 -12.43 -8.97
C TRP A 301 -0.33 -11.38 -9.33
N ASN A 302 -0.04 -10.53 -10.31
CA ASN A 302 -0.90 -9.40 -10.66
C ASN A 302 -2.26 -9.82 -11.21
N SER A 303 -2.35 -10.95 -11.94
CA SER A 303 -3.60 -11.45 -12.48
C SER A 303 -4.45 -12.22 -11.47
N VAL A 304 -3.87 -12.69 -10.37
CA VAL A 304 -4.59 -13.47 -9.35
C VAL A 304 -4.79 -12.66 -8.08
N GLY A 305 -3.70 -12.18 -7.49
CA GLY A 305 -3.69 -11.56 -6.17
C GLY A 305 -4.09 -10.09 -6.13
N ASP A 306 -3.80 -9.30 -7.17
CA ASP A 306 -4.11 -7.87 -7.14
C ASP A 306 -5.61 -7.58 -7.19
N HIS A 307 -6.46 -8.53 -7.61
CA HIS A 307 -7.92 -8.41 -7.52
C HIS A 307 -8.37 -8.04 -6.10
N ALA A 308 -7.80 -8.71 -5.08
CA ALA A 308 -8.21 -8.56 -3.70
C ALA A 308 -8.02 -7.13 -3.14
N PRO A 309 -6.78 -6.58 -3.07
CA PRO A 309 -6.55 -5.27 -2.50
C PRO A 309 -7.08 -4.11 -3.36
N ALA A 310 -7.06 -4.25 -4.69
CA ALA A 310 -7.37 -3.12 -5.56
C ALA A 310 -8.85 -2.73 -5.49
N TYR A 311 -9.76 -3.70 -5.67
CA TYR A 311 -11.20 -3.41 -5.73
C TYR A 311 -12.08 -4.46 -5.06
N LEU A 312 -11.70 -5.75 -5.11
CA LEU A 312 -12.65 -6.82 -4.83
C LEU A 312 -13.05 -6.90 -3.35
N ILE A 313 -12.11 -6.65 -2.42
CA ILE A 313 -12.43 -6.50 -0.99
C ILE A 313 -13.41 -5.35 -0.77
N ASN A 314 -13.16 -4.19 -1.40
CA ASN A 314 -14.01 -3.02 -1.25
C ASN A 314 -15.40 -3.21 -1.87
N LEU A 315 -15.48 -3.95 -2.99
CA LEU A 315 -16.72 -4.32 -3.65
C LEU A 315 -17.53 -5.29 -2.79
N TRP A 316 -16.89 -6.31 -2.22
CA TRP A 316 -17.50 -7.21 -1.25
C TRP A 316 -18.03 -6.43 -0.03
N LEU A 317 -17.21 -5.59 0.59
CA LEU A 317 -17.60 -4.82 1.77
C LEU A 317 -18.77 -3.86 1.50
N ALA A 318 -18.85 -3.26 0.31
CA ALA A 318 -19.96 -2.37 -0.05
C ALA A 318 -21.27 -3.11 -0.33
N THR A 319 -21.20 -4.30 -0.93
CA THR A 319 -22.39 -5.00 -1.47
C THR A 319 -22.90 -6.10 -0.54
N GLY A 320 -22.00 -6.81 0.14
CA GLY A 320 -22.30 -8.08 0.79
C GLY A 320 -22.77 -9.16 -0.18
N ASP A 321 -22.40 -9.07 -1.47
CA ASP A 321 -22.76 -10.08 -2.48
C ASP A 321 -21.76 -11.24 -2.47
N GLU A 322 -22.26 -12.44 -2.17
CA GLU A 322 -21.46 -13.67 -2.07
C GLU A 322 -20.69 -14.01 -3.36
N ARG A 323 -21.09 -13.47 -4.53
CA ARG A 323 -20.30 -13.62 -5.77
C ARG A 323 -18.87 -13.12 -5.55
N TYR A 324 -18.72 -11.94 -4.95
CA TYR A 324 -17.41 -11.30 -4.77
C TYR A 324 -16.61 -11.96 -3.65
N GLU A 325 -17.28 -12.40 -2.57
CA GLU A 325 -16.66 -13.21 -1.50
C GLU A 325 -16.09 -14.52 -2.07
N ARG A 326 -16.85 -15.25 -2.90
CA ARG A 326 -16.36 -16.47 -3.56
C ARG A 326 -15.21 -16.22 -4.51
N MET A 327 -15.23 -15.10 -5.24
CA MET A 327 -14.11 -14.71 -6.10
C MET A 327 -12.85 -14.41 -5.26
N LEU A 328 -12.97 -13.73 -4.12
CA LEU A 328 -11.87 -13.51 -3.18
C LEU A 328 -11.32 -14.85 -2.68
N GLU A 329 -12.18 -15.71 -2.16
CA GLU A 329 -11.79 -17.03 -1.65
C GLU A 329 -11.04 -17.82 -2.73
N TYR A 330 -11.56 -17.84 -3.96
CA TYR A 330 -10.91 -18.49 -5.10
C TYR A 330 -9.51 -17.95 -5.39
N THR A 331 -9.30 -16.62 -5.35
CA THR A 331 -7.97 -16.03 -5.57
C THR A 331 -6.99 -16.47 -4.47
N PHE A 332 -7.41 -16.51 -3.21
CA PHE A 332 -6.55 -16.92 -2.09
C PHE A 332 -6.28 -18.42 -2.04
N ASP A 333 -7.27 -19.27 -2.37
CA ASP A 333 -7.06 -20.70 -2.56
C ASP A 333 -6.03 -20.96 -3.66
N THR A 334 -6.11 -20.20 -4.76
CA THR A 334 -5.16 -20.27 -5.87
C THR A 334 -3.76 -19.86 -5.41
N ILE A 335 -3.64 -18.76 -4.67
CA ILE A 335 -2.36 -18.30 -4.11
C ILE A 335 -1.76 -19.35 -3.17
N ALA A 336 -2.52 -19.81 -2.18
CA ALA A 336 -2.06 -20.79 -1.19
C ALA A 336 -1.61 -22.11 -1.84
N LYS A 337 -2.21 -22.47 -2.97
CA LYS A 337 -1.87 -23.70 -3.70
C LYS A 337 -0.63 -23.59 -4.57
N TYR A 338 -0.46 -22.50 -5.33
CA TYR A 338 0.52 -22.45 -6.42
C TYR A 338 1.72 -21.53 -6.17
N PHE A 339 1.60 -20.54 -5.29
CA PHE A 339 2.66 -19.56 -5.06
C PHE A 339 3.79 -20.02 -4.14
N PRO A 340 3.55 -20.88 -3.11
CA PRO A 340 4.63 -21.38 -2.27
C PRO A 340 5.64 -22.23 -3.07
N ASP A 341 6.93 -21.89 -2.94
CA ASP A 341 8.06 -22.66 -3.49
C ASP A 341 9.17 -22.87 -2.45
N TYR A 342 8.76 -23.08 -1.19
CA TYR A 342 9.67 -23.00 -0.04
C TYR A 342 10.70 -24.13 0.08
N ASP A 343 10.56 -25.18 -0.72
CA ASP A 343 11.56 -26.24 -0.85
C ASP A 343 12.73 -25.81 -1.74
N ASN A 344 12.53 -24.85 -2.64
CA ASN A 344 13.55 -24.38 -3.59
C ASN A 344 14.00 -22.93 -3.33
N SER A 345 13.13 -22.11 -2.72
CA SER A 345 13.40 -20.69 -2.50
C SER A 345 12.70 -20.15 -1.25
N PRO A 346 13.30 -19.17 -0.54
CA PRO A 346 12.60 -18.45 0.53
C PRO A 346 11.48 -17.51 0.06
N PHE A 347 11.32 -17.31 -1.24
CA PHE A 347 10.32 -16.41 -1.82
C PHE A 347 9.20 -17.21 -2.50
N VAL A 348 7.98 -16.68 -2.47
CA VAL A 348 6.88 -17.16 -3.34
C VAL A 348 7.22 -16.99 -4.82
N GLN A 349 6.74 -17.89 -5.68
CA GLN A 349 6.81 -17.74 -7.14
C GLN A 349 5.69 -16.81 -7.64
N GLU A 350 6.03 -15.79 -8.43
CA GLU A 350 5.05 -14.81 -8.93
C GLU A 350 4.69 -14.98 -10.40
N LYS A 351 5.43 -15.78 -11.18
CA LYS A 351 5.26 -15.89 -12.64
C LYS A 351 5.11 -17.36 -13.06
N PHE A 352 4.09 -17.66 -13.86
CA PHE A 352 3.72 -19.02 -14.23
C PHE A 352 3.36 -19.14 -15.71
N TYR A 353 3.63 -20.32 -16.27
CA TYR A 353 2.97 -20.78 -17.49
C TYR A 353 1.51 -21.16 -17.20
N GLU A 354 0.74 -21.41 -18.26
CA GLU A 354 -0.67 -21.79 -18.17
C GLU A 354 -0.92 -23.00 -17.25
N ASP A 355 0.00 -23.97 -17.26
CA ASP A 355 -0.08 -25.20 -16.48
C ASP A 355 0.43 -25.06 -15.03
N TRP A 356 0.69 -23.83 -14.58
CA TRP A 356 1.27 -23.50 -13.28
C TRP A 356 2.74 -23.93 -13.08
N SER A 357 3.44 -24.36 -14.13
CA SER A 357 4.90 -24.48 -14.05
C SER A 357 5.55 -23.09 -13.91
N HIS A 358 6.66 -23.01 -13.18
CA HIS A 358 7.31 -21.73 -12.86
C HIS A 358 7.95 -21.11 -14.11
N ASP A 359 7.63 -19.85 -14.38
CA ASP A 359 8.33 -19.06 -15.40
C ASP A 359 9.47 -18.26 -14.76
N THR A 360 10.68 -18.76 -14.89
CA THR A 360 11.91 -18.16 -14.34
C THR A 360 12.65 -17.28 -15.34
N THR A 361 12.06 -17.04 -16.52
CA THR A 361 12.71 -16.33 -17.64
C THR A 361 11.96 -15.08 -18.09
N HIS A 362 10.90 -14.71 -17.37
CA HIS A 362 9.98 -13.65 -17.77
C HIS A 362 10.61 -12.25 -17.62
N LEU A 363 10.88 -11.60 -18.75
CA LEU A 363 11.20 -10.17 -18.91
C LEU A 363 12.19 -9.62 -17.87
N TRP A 364 11.91 -8.50 -17.19
CA TRP A 364 12.87 -7.96 -16.21
C TRP A 364 12.96 -8.83 -14.94
N GLN A 365 11.87 -9.52 -14.57
CA GLN A 365 11.81 -10.23 -13.30
C GLN A 365 12.66 -11.49 -13.31
N GLN A 366 12.78 -12.21 -14.44
CA GLN A 366 13.59 -13.43 -14.55
C GLN A 366 13.34 -14.36 -13.34
N ASN A 367 14.38 -14.90 -12.71
CA ASN A 367 14.28 -15.70 -11.48
C ASN A 367 14.56 -14.87 -10.22
N ARG A 368 13.84 -13.75 -10.05
CA ARG A 368 14.00 -12.84 -8.92
C ARG A 368 12.73 -12.75 -8.10
N GLY A 369 12.89 -12.65 -6.79
CA GLY A 369 11.81 -12.48 -5.82
C GLY A 369 11.60 -11.02 -5.46
N VAL A 370 10.34 -10.59 -5.43
CA VAL A 370 9.94 -9.24 -5.03
C VAL A 370 9.49 -9.28 -3.56
N ILE A 371 10.19 -8.57 -2.68
CA ILE A 371 9.93 -8.62 -1.24
C ILE A 371 8.53 -8.07 -0.94
N GLY A 372 8.14 -6.98 -1.60
CA GLY A 372 6.81 -6.39 -1.46
C GLY A 372 5.68 -7.36 -1.80
N HIS A 373 5.82 -8.22 -2.81
CA HIS A 373 4.78 -9.19 -3.17
C HIS A 373 4.57 -10.26 -2.09
N ASN A 374 5.66 -10.75 -1.47
CA ASN A 374 5.56 -11.69 -0.36
C ASN A 374 4.79 -11.05 0.80
N LEU A 375 5.18 -9.85 1.22
CA LEU A 375 4.51 -9.13 2.31
C LEU A 375 3.06 -8.78 1.97
N LYS A 376 2.78 -8.41 0.71
CA LYS A 376 1.42 -8.16 0.20
C LYS A 376 0.56 -9.43 0.27
N ILE A 377 1.11 -10.62 -0.04
CA ILE A 377 0.41 -11.90 0.14
C ILE A 377 0.07 -12.14 1.61
N ALA A 378 1.05 -12.04 2.51
CA ALA A 378 0.83 -12.28 3.94
C ALA A 378 -0.23 -11.34 4.51
N TRP A 379 -0.21 -10.07 4.12
CA TRP A 379 -1.24 -9.11 4.49
C TRP A 379 -2.62 -9.50 3.97
N ASN A 380 -2.74 -9.74 2.66
CA ASN A 380 -4.02 -9.98 2.01
C ASN A 380 -4.67 -11.30 2.42
N ILE A 381 -3.88 -12.36 2.55
CA ILE A 381 -4.39 -13.68 2.94
C ILE A 381 -4.90 -13.69 4.38
N MET A 382 -4.31 -12.87 5.26
CA MET A 382 -4.82 -12.71 6.63
C MET A 382 -6.16 -11.96 6.70
N ARG A 383 -6.43 -11.05 5.74
CA ARG A 383 -7.77 -10.46 5.58
C ARG A 383 -8.79 -11.52 5.21
N MET A 384 -8.47 -12.39 4.25
CA MET A 384 -9.34 -13.51 3.91
C MET A 384 -9.50 -14.50 5.06
N TYR A 385 -8.43 -14.81 5.79
CA TYR A 385 -8.48 -15.68 6.97
C TYR A 385 -9.44 -15.16 8.05
N ALA A 386 -9.54 -13.84 8.22
CA ALA A 386 -10.50 -13.24 9.15
C ALA A 386 -11.96 -13.55 8.76
N ASP A 387 -12.27 -13.65 7.47
CA ASP A 387 -13.62 -13.97 6.97
C ASP A 387 -13.87 -15.48 6.81
N LYS A 388 -12.94 -16.19 6.14
CA LYS A 388 -12.93 -17.64 5.94
C LYS A 388 -11.64 -18.24 6.51
N PRO A 389 -11.63 -18.64 7.79
CA PRO A 389 -10.44 -19.19 8.41
C PRO A 389 -10.11 -20.56 7.82
N LYS A 390 -8.98 -20.64 7.12
CA LYS A 390 -8.37 -21.88 6.61
C LYS A 390 -6.95 -22.05 7.16
N PRO A 391 -6.55 -23.24 7.66
CA PRO A 391 -5.21 -23.45 8.20
C PRO A 391 -4.08 -23.07 7.22
N GLU A 392 -4.22 -23.39 5.94
CA GLU A 392 -3.26 -23.09 4.88
C GLU A 392 -3.02 -21.58 4.68
N TYR A 393 -4.03 -20.74 4.96
CA TYR A 393 -3.90 -19.29 4.89
C TYR A 393 -3.00 -18.75 5.99
N GLU A 394 -3.26 -19.18 7.23
CA GLU A 394 -2.44 -18.81 8.38
C GLU A 394 -1.02 -19.35 8.25
N GLU A 395 -0.87 -20.61 7.82
CA GLU A 395 0.45 -21.24 7.63
C GLU A 395 1.29 -20.47 6.61
N LEU A 396 0.72 -20.11 5.45
CA LEU A 396 1.42 -19.32 4.44
C LEU A 396 1.79 -17.94 4.98
N ALA A 397 0.87 -17.24 5.65
CA ALA A 397 1.13 -15.92 6.21
C ALA A 397 2.25 -15.97 7.26
N ARG A 398 2.23 -16.93 8.17
CA ARG A 398 3.28 -17.15 9.17
C ARG A 398 4.61 -17.51 8.54
N ARG A 399 4.60 -18.36 7.50
CA ARG A 399 5.82 -18.73 6.76
C ARG A 399 6.48 -17.50 6.14
N ILE A 400 5.71 -16.65 5.48
CA ILE A 400 6.22 -15.38 4.93
C ILE A 400 6.72 -14.47 6.05
N ALA A 401 5.91 -14.28 7.09
CA ALA A 401 6.20 -13.37 8.19
C ALA A 401 7.50 -13.72 8.93
N ALA A 402 7.85 -15.01 9.03
CA ALA A 402 9.10 -15.49 9.60
C ALA A 402 10.29 -15.40 8.63
N THR A 403 10.05 -15.54 7.32
CA THR A 403 11.12 -15.62 6.31
C THR A 403 11.59 -14.24 5.84
N MET A 404 10.66 -13.33 5.56
CA MET A 404 10.98 -12.02 4.97
C MET A 404 11.90 -11.15 5.85
N PRO A 405 11.77 -11.08 7.19
CA PRO A 405 12.70 -10.30 8.03
C PRO A 405 14.15 -10.75 7.91
N LEU A 406 14.38 -12.04 7.65
CA LEU A 406 15.72 -12.62 7.60
C LEU A 406 16.43 -12.30 6.27
N ILE A 407 15.68 -12.15 5.19
CA ILE A 407 16.23 -12.13 3.83
C ILE A 407 15.94 -10.81 3.13
N GLY A 408 14.70 -10.33 3.19
CA GLY A 408 14.28 -9.07 2.58
C GLY A 408 14.31 -7.85 3.51
N GLY A 409 14.37 -8.07 4.82
CA GLY A 409 14.49 -7.00 5.81
C GLY A 409 15.94 -6.51 5.94
N ASP A 410 16.13 -5.19 5.99
CA ASP A 410 17.42 -4.61 6.37
C ASP A 410 17.56 -4.66 7.90
N ARG A 411 18.18 -5.73 8.38
CA ARG A 411 18.34 -6.02 9.81
C ARG A 411 19.24 -5.03 10.56
N GLN A 412 20.01 -4.19 9.85
CA GLN A 412 20.83 -3.14 10.44
C GLN A 412 20.13 -1.77 10.43
N ARG A 413 19.50 -1.40 9.31
CA ARG A 413 18.99 -0.02 9.08
C ARG A 413 17.47 0.11 9.16
N GLY A 414 16.76 -1.01 9.21
CA GLY A 414 15.30 -1.06 9.12
C GLY A 414 14.79 -0.94 7.68
N GLY A 415 13.50 -1.24 7.51
CA GLY A 415 12.83 -1.27 6.21
C GLY A 415 13.12 -2.53 5.39
N TRP A 416 12.54 -2.57 4.19
CA TRP A 416 12.51 -3.71 3.29
C TRP A 416 13.22 -3.37 1.99
N TYR A 417 14.16 -4.22 1.56
CA TYR A 417 14.81 -4.08 0.26
C TYR A 417 13.83 -4.30 -0.89
N ASP A 418 14.25 -3.99 -2.11
CA ASP A 418 13.41 -4.05 -3.32
C ASP A 418 13.27 -5.48 -3.89
N VAL A 419 14.21 -5.87 -4.77
CA VAL A 419 14.21 -7.15 -5.50
C VAL A 419 15.51 -7.92 -5.27
N MET A 420 15.39 -9.23 -5.04
CA MET A 420 16.53 -10.10 -4.77
C MET A 420 16.57 -11.32 -5.69
N GLU A 421 17.76 -11.85 -5.93
CA GLU A 421 17.96 -13.12 -6.61
C GLU A 421 17.31 -14.25 -5.78
N ARG A 422 16.44 -15.04 -6.42
CA ARG A 422 15.62 -16.04 -5.74
C ARG A 422 16.43 -17.17 -5.12
N ILE A 423 17.59 -17.47 -5.71
CA ILE A 423 18.50 -18.57 -5.33
C ILE A 423 19.80 -17.98 -4.79
N CYS A 424 20.20 -18.42 -3.60
CA CYS A 424 21.54 -18.20 -3.07
C CYS A 424 22.48 -19.24 -3.70
N LYS A 425 23.57 -18.83 -4.36
CA LYS A 425 24.44 -19.78 -5.06
C LYS A 425 25.42 -20.45 -4.09
N ASP A 426 25.99 -21.58 -4.50
CA ASP A 426 27.01 -22.29 -3.74
C ASP A 426 28.17 -21.36 -3.35
N GLY A 427 28.50 -21.34 -2.06
CA GLY A 427 29.53 -20.47 -1.50
C GLY A 427 29.09 -19.04 -1.19
N GLU A 428 27.82 -18.69 -1.42
CA GLU A 428 27.22 -17.43 -1.01
C GLU A 428 26.49 -17.55 0.33
N GLU A 429 26.64 -16.55 1.18
CA GLU A 429 25.95 -16.47 2.48
C GLU A 429 24.67 -15.61 2.40
N TRP A 430 24.50 -14.85 1.31
CA TRP A 430 23.43 -13.88 1.14
C TRP A 430 22.82 -13.96 -0.26
N HIS A 431 21.49 -13.91 -0.33
CA HIS A 431 20.80 -13.60 -1.58
C HIS A 431 21.28 -12.24 -2.11
N ARG A 432 21.56 -12.16 -3.41
CA ARG A 432 22.06 -10.93 -4.03
C ARG A 432 20.93 -9.97 -4.34
N PHE A 433 21.18 -8.68 -4.18
CA PHE A 433 20.30 -7.66 -4.73
C PHE A 433 20.30 -7.77 -6.26
N ALA A 434 19.11 -7.81 -6.86
CA ALA A 434 19.00 -7.94 -8.31
C ALA A 434 19.53 -6.71 -9.06
N PHE A 435 19.30 -5.52 -8.49
CA PHE A 435 19.63 -4.24 -9.12
C PHE A 435 20.35 -3.30 -8.15
N HIS A 436 19.87 -3.18 -6.92
CA HIS A 436 20.35 -2.25 -5.90
C HIS A 436 19.81 -2.61 -4.51
N ASP A 437 20.36 -1.98 -3.48
CA ASP A 437 19.95 -2.10 -2.07
C ASP A 437 18.96 -0.99 -1.63
N ARG A 438 18.45 -0.20 -2.57
CA ARG A 438 17.43 0.82 -2.29
C ARG A 438 16.12 0.19 -1.81
N LYS A 439 15.27 1.03 -1.22
CA LYS A 439 14.00 0.65 -0.62
C LYS A 439 12.90 1.49 -1.26
N ALA A 440 11.90 0.81 -1.82
CA ALA A 440 10.75 1.43 -2.47
C ALA A 440 9.59 1.65 -1.51
N TRP A 441 8.90 2.79 -1.66
CA TRP A 441 7.82 3.23 -0.77
C TRP A 441 6.73 2.19 -0.61
N TRP A 442 6.25 1.63 -1.73
CA TRP A 442 5.13 0.71 -1.74
C TRP A 442 5.45 -0.57 -0.98
N GLN A 443 6.68 -1.08 -1.08
CA GLN A 443 7.09 -2.28 -0.32
C GLN A 443 7.13 -2.03 1.19
N GLN A 444 7.49 -0.80 1.59
CA GLN A 444 7.45 -0.43 3.01
C GLN A 444 6.02 -0.43 3.53
N GLU A 445 5.12 0.15 2.74
CA GLU A 445 3.69 0.25 3.03
C GLU A 445 3.07 -1.16 3.15
N GLN A 446 3.38 -2.08 2.22
CA GLN A 446 2.94 -3.48 2.31
C GLN A 446 3.49 -4.20 3.55
N GLY A 447 4.76 -3.98 3.89
CA GLY A 447 5.37 -4.55 5.09
C GLY A 447 4.68 -4.08 6.38
N ILE A 448 4.39 -2.78 6.49
CA ILE A 448 3.66 -2.23 7.65
C ILE A 448 2.29 -2.90 7.78
N LEU A 449 1.51 -2.92 6.69
CA LEU A 449 0.16 -3.47 6.71
C LEU A 449 0.14 -4.97 7.02
N ALA A 450 1.11 -5.74 6.50
CA ALA A 450 1.27 -7.16 6.80
C ALA A 450 1.45 -7.41 8.29
N TYR A 451 2.43 -6.75 8.93
CA TYR A 451 2.71 -7.00 10.34
C TYR A 451 1.65 -6.41 11.28
N LEU A 452 1.00 -5.31 10.90
CA LEU A 452 -0.14 -4.77 11.66
C LEU A 452 -1.32 -5.75 11.67
N ILE A 453 -1.72 -6.32 10.53
CA ILE A 453 -2.84 -7.27 10.50
C ILE A 453 -2.46 -8.60 11.18
N LEU A 454 -1.23 -9.09 10.99
CA LEU A 454 -0.73 -10.31 11.62
C LEU A 454 -0.78 -10.19 13.15
N TYR A 455 -0.28 -9.09 13.72
CA TYR A 455 -0.43 -8.85 15.16
C TYR A 455 -1.89 -8.64 15.55
N GLY A 456 -2.64 -7.89 14.74
CA GLY A 456 -4.05 -7.61 14.96
C GLY A 456 -4.90 -8.87 15.17
N ILE A 457 -4.58 -9.94 14.44
CA ILE A 457 -5.30 -11.23 14.47
C ILE A 457 -4.62 -12.24 15.41
N LEU A 458 -3.30 -12.42 15.32
CA LEU A 458 -2.59 -13.53 15.95
C LEU A 458 -1.92 -13.18 17.29
N LYS A 459 -1.83 -11.88 17.62
CA LYS A 459 -1.30 -11.36 18.90
C LYS A 459 0.13 -11.80 19.26
N ASP A 460 0.95 -12.12 18.27
CA ASP A 460 2.37 -12.42 18.47
C ASP A 460 3.18 -11.12 18.55
N GLU A 461 3.83 -10.88 19.70
CA GLU A 461 4.59 -9.66 19.97
C GLU A 461 5.75 -9.42 18.98
N GLU A 462 6.26 -10.46 18.33
CA GLU A 462 7.25 -10.29 17.27
C GLU A 462 6.67 -9.54 16.06
N TYR A 463 5.40 -9.78 15.72
CA TYR A 463 4.72 -9.05 14.66
C TYR A 463 4.48 -7.59 15.05
N LEU A 464 4.15 -7.32 16.31
CA LEU A 464 4.05 -5.93 16.78
C LEU A 464 5.39 -5.21 16.70
N ARG A 465 6.48 -5.87 17.07
CA ARG A 465 7.84 -5.35 16.94
C ARG A 465 8.14 -4.98 15.48
N LEU A 466 7.93 -5.91 14.55
CA LEU A 466 8.19 -5.69 13.11
C LEU A 466 7.28 -4.62 12.50
N ALA A 467 6.02 -4.53 12.92
CA ALA A 467 5.10 -3.46 12.50
C ALA A 467 5.61 -2.08 12.94
N ARG A 468 6.08 -1.96 14.19
CA ARG A 468 6.63 -0.73 14.75
C ARG A 468 7.94 -0.32 14.09
N GLU A 469 8.85 -1.27 13.87
CA GLU A 469 10.12 -0.99 13.18
C GLU A 469 9.89 -0.55 11.73
N SER A 470 8.99 -1.23 11.01
CA SER A 470 8.62 -0.85 9.64
C SER A 470 7.98 0.53 9.59
N SER A 471 7.04 0.81 10.51
CA SER A 471 6.36 2.12 10.60
C SER A 471 7.33 3.22 10.98
N ALA A 472 8.28 2.95 11.88
CA ALA A 472 9.34 3.86 12.26
C ALA A 472 10.22 4.24 11.07
N PHE A 473 10.65 3.25 10.27
CA PHE A 473 11.48 3.49 9.10
C PHE A 473 10.77 4.35 8.06
N TYR A 474 9.53 4.00 7.72
CA TYR A 474 8.71 4.77 6.78
C TYR A 474 8.54 6.24 7.23
N ASN A 475 8.08 6.45 8.48
CA ASN A 475 7.83 7.81 8.98
C ASN A 475 9.13 8.63 9.20
N ALA A 476 10.29 7.98 9.33
CA ALA A 476 11.57 8.68 9.45
C ALA A 476 12.15 9.11 8.10
N PHE A 477 11.94 8.35 7.03
CA PHE A 477 12.74 8.49 5.79
C PHE A 477 11.94 8.70 4.51
N PHE A 478 10.66 8.31 4.45
CA PHE A 478 9.87 8.39 3.23
C PHE A 478 9.03 9.67 3.10
N LEU A 479 8.72 10.31 4.22
CA LEU A 479 7.93 11.53 4.22
C LEU A 479 8.78 12.71 3.74
N ASP A 480 8.31 13.41 2.73
CA ASP A 480 8.94 14.63 2.25
C ASP A 480 8.36 15.82 3.00
N HIS A 481 9.08 16.28 4.03
CA HIS A 481 8.64 17.40 4.87
C HIS A 481 8.87 18.77 4.22
N ASP A 482 9.55 18.84 3.06
CA ASP A 482 9.86 20.10 2.39
C ASP A 482 8.79 20.42 1.33
N ASP A 483 8.52 19.50 0.40
CA ASP A 483 7.56 19.68 -0.69
C ASP A 483 6.21 18.96 -0.45
N GLY A 484 6.19 17.97 0.45
CA GLY A 484 5.03 17.13 0.72
C GLY A 484 5.02 15.82 -0.09
N GLY A 485 4.07 14.94 0.25
CA GLY A 485 4.01 13.61 -0.36
C GLY A 485 5.08 12.65 0.17
N VAL A 486 5.35 11.60 -0.61
CA VAL A 486 6.24 10.51 -0.23
C VAL A 486 7.34 10.37 -1.28
N TYR A 487 8.58 10.11 -0.87
CA TYR A 487 9.66 9.80 -1.81
C TYR A 487 9.43 8.43 -2.45
N PHE A 488 9.72 8.30 -3.75
CA PHE A 488 9.60 7.02 -4.45
C PHE A 488 10.59 5.99 -3.86
N ASN A 489 11.88 6.34 -3.78
CA ASN A 489 12.90 5.48 -3.21
C ASN A 489 13.75 6.22 -2.17
N VAL A 490 14.27 5.45 -1.22
CA VAL A 490 15.41 5.84 -0.38
C VAL A 490 16.58 4.88 -0.59
N LEU A 491 17.81 5.36 -0.42
CA LEU A 491 18.99 4.51 -0.28
C LEU A 491 18.84 3.58 0.94
N ALA A 492 19.66 2.54 1.05
CA ALA A 492 19.64 1.65 2.22
C ALA A 492 19.74 2.42 3.55
N SER A 493 20.50 3.51 3.59
CA SER A 493 20.66 4.40 4.74
C SER A 493 19.43 5.25 5.10
N GLY A 494 18.39 5.28 4.26
CA GLY A 494 17.20 6.12 4.45
C GLY A 494 17.31 7.51 3.81
N ILE A 495 18.41 7.83 3.11
CA ILE A 495 18.54 9.09 2.37
C ILE A 495 17.68 9.03 1.10
N PRO A 496 16.86 10.05 0.78
CA PRO A 496 16.05 10.09 -0.45
C PRO A 496 16.88 9.89 -1.72
N PHE A 497 16.38 9.05 -2.62
CA PHE A 497 16.98 8.83 -3.93
C PHE A 497 16.21 9.61 -5.01
N LEU A 498 16.83 10.64 -5.60
CA LEU A 498 16.15 11.63 -6.45
C LEU A 498 16.69 11.68 -7.89
N MET A 499 16.89 10.51 -8.51
CA MET A 499 17.38 10.41 -9.90
C MET A 499 16.30 9.86 -10.84
N GLY A 500 16.35 10.30 -12.11
CA GLY A 500 15.47 9.77 -13.16
C GLY A 500 13.99 9.96 -12.87
N THR A 501 13.18 8.94 -13.16
CA THR A 501 11.74 8.88 -12.86
C THR A 501 11.45 8.61 -11.39
N GLU A 502 12.40 8.04 -10.65
CA GLU A 502 12.30 7.69 -9.22
C GLU A 502 12.39 8.94 -8.30
N ARG A 503 12.34 10.15 -8.86
CA ARG A 503 12.20 11.41 -8.11
C ARG A 503 10.79 11.98 -8.16
N PHE A 504 9.93 11.43 -9.01
CA PHE A 504 8.61 11.97 -9.28
C PHE A 504 7.61 11.55 -8.20
N LYS A 505 6.64 12.44 -7.93
CA LYS A 505 5.51 12.22 -7.01
C LYS A 505 4.28 11.70 -7.75
N GLY A 506 4.30 11.77 -9.08
CA GLY A 506 3.32 11.20 -10.00
C GLY A 506 4.07 10.56 -11.17
N SER A 507 3.76 9.31 -11.50
CA SER A 507 4.23 8.58 -12.67
C SER A 507 3.31 7.38 -12.93
N HIS A 508 3.53 6.62 -14.01
CA HIS A 508 2.86 5.35 -14.25
C HIS A 508 2.86 4.42 -12.99
N SER A 509 4.00 4.39 -12.28
CA SER A 509 4.15 3.53 -11.09
C SER A 509 3.63 4.16 -9.79
N MET A 510 3.41 5.47 -9.72
CA MET A 510 3.11 6.18 -8.47
C MET A 510 2.04 7.26 -8.64
N SER A 511 0.94 7.15 -7.90
CA SER A 511 -0.13 8.17 -7.88
C SER A 511 -0.94 8.08 -6.59
N GLY A 512 -0.26 8.32 -5.46
CA GLY A 512 -0.85 8.35 -4.13
C GLY A 512 -1.30 7.00 -3.56
N TYR A 513 -1.91 6.11 -4.35
CA TYR A 513 -2.65 4.92 -3.92
C TYR A 513 -2.11 4.23 -2.66
N HIS A 514 -0.88 3.70 -2.72
CA HIS A 514 -0.35 2.92 -1.61
C HIS A 514 -0.14 3.73 -0.33
N SER A 515 0.21 5.02 -0.43
CA SER A 515 0.37 5.90 0.74
C SER A 515 -0.97 6.26 1.39
N PHE A 516 -2.02 6.44 0.58
CA PHE A 516 -3.39 6.61 1.12
C PHE A 516 -3.94 5.31 1.71
N GLU A 517 -3.70 4.18 1.04
CA GLU A 517 -4.06 2.84 1.50
C GLU A 517 -3.38 2.52 2.83
N LEU A 518 -2.07 2.80 2.95
CA LEU A 518 -1.34 2.69 4.20
C LEU A 518 -2.02 3.51 5.29
N CYS A 519 -2.27 4.80 5.05
CA CYS A 519 -2.87 5.64 6.09
C CYS A 519 -4.27 5.13 6.50
N TYR A 520 -5.10 4.75 5.53
CA TYR A 520 -6.44 4.22 5.79
C TYR A 520 -6.41 2.95 6.64
N LEU A 521 -5.56 2.00 6.27
CA LEU A 521 -5.57 0.67 6.88
C LEU A 521 -4.68 0.59 8.13
N ALA A 522 -3.58 1.35 8.20
CA ALA A 522 -2.84 1.52 9.45
C ALA A 522 -3.69 2.21 10.51
N GLN A 523 -4.45 3.26 10.16
CA GLN A 523 -5.42 3.87 11.06
C GLN A 523 -6.44 2.84 11.57
N THR A 524 -6.98 2.02 10.66
CA THR A 524 -7.95 0.97 10.98
C THR A 524 -7.37 -0.07 11.93
N TYR A 525 -6.22 -0.66 11.61
CA TYR A 525 -5.64 -1.75 12.39
C TYR A 525 -5.08 -1.25 13.73
N THR A 526 -4.34 -0.13 13.71
CA THR A 526 -3.75 0.45 14.92
C THR A 526 -4.81 0.85 15.92
N ASN A 527 -5.88 1.54 15.51
CA ASN A 527 -6.94 1.90 16.45
C ASN A 527 -7.76 0.69 16.88
N LEU A 528 -8.33 -0.06 15.94
CA LEU A 528 -9.38 -1.04 16.29
C LEU A 528 -8.82 -2.36 16.85
N LEU A 529 -7.69 -2.85 16.31
CA LEU A 529 -7.15 -4.17 16.66
C LEU A 529 -6.00 -4.11 17.67
N ILE A 530 -5.25 -3.01 17.73
CA ILE A 530 -4.00 -2.93 18.50
C ILE A 530 -4.15 -2.07 19.75
N THR A 531 -4.40 -0.76 19.57
CA THR A 531 -4.48 0.21 20.66
C THR A 531 -5.87 0.33 21.28
N ARG A 532 -6.86 -0.35 20.69
CA ARG A 532 -8.26 -0.43 21.15
C ARG A 532 -8.89 0.96 21.30
N GLN A 533 -8.67 1.80 20.30
CA GLN A 533 -9.25 3.13 20.16
C GLN A 533 -10.36 3.13 19.09
N PRO A 534 -11.38 3.99 19.21
CA PRO A 534 -12.39 4.16 18.18
C PRO A 534 -11.86 4.86 16.92
N LEU A 535 -12.62 4.75 15.83
CA LEU A 535 -12.37 5.36 14.52
C LEU A 535 -13.66 5.95 13.98
N ASP A 536 -13.63 7.20 13.52
CA ASP A 536 -14.75 7.82 12.82
C ASP A 536 -14.61 7.60 11.31
N LEU A 537 -15.69 7.17 10.64
CA LEU A 537 -15.79 7.00 9.20
C LEU A 537 -16.90 7.89 8.62
N TYR A 538 -16.70 8.43 7.42
CA TYR A 538 -17.62 9.37 6.78
C TYR A 538 -18.09 8.87 5.40
N PHE A 539 -19.39 8.95 5.15
CA PHE A 539 -20.05 8.55 3.91
C PHE A 539 -20.98 9.65 3.42
N LYS A 540 -21.29 9.65 2.12
CA LYS A 540 -22.25 10.59 1.52
C LYS A 540 -23.08 9.91 0.42
N PRO A 541 -23.93 8.95 0.77
CA PRO A 541 -24.69 8.18 -0.19
C PRO A 541 -25.60 9.03 -1.08
N TYR A 542 -25.78 8.60 -2.32
CA TYR A 542 -26.91 8.99 -3.17
C TYR A 542 -28.20 8.36 -2.64
N PRO A 543 -29.34 9.06 -2.75
CA PRO A 543 -30.67 8.47 -2.59
C PRO A 543 -30.79 7.13 -3.32
N ASN A 544 -31.21 6.07 -2.62
CA ASN A 544 -31.41 4.73 -3.19
C ASN A 544 -30.17 4.14 -3.90
N GLY A 545 -28.97 4.63 -3.58
CA GLY A 545 -27.74 4.19 -4.22
C GLY A 545 -27.32 2.77 -3.81
N PHE A 546 -27.56 2.42 -2.54
CA PHE A 546 -27.30 1.08 -2.02
C PHE A 546 -28.55 0.22 -2.08
N LYS A 547 -28.35 -1.06 -2.40
CA LYS A 547 -29.41 -2.08 -2.33
C LYS A 547 -30.10 -2.04 -0.95
N ASP A 548 -31.42 -2.00 -0.98
CA ASP A 548 -32.29 -1.93 0.21
C ASP A 548 -32.01 -0.73 1.13
N ASN A 549 -31.36 0.33 0.65
CA ASN A 549 -30.90 1.48 1.46
C ASN A 549 -30.03 1.04 2.66
N ILE A 550 -29.21 0.00 2.50
CA ILE A 550 -28.31 -0.50 3.54
C ILE A 550 -26.86 -0.09 3.23
N LEU A 551 -26.34 0.84 4.03
CA LEU A 551 -24.93 1.21 4.01
C LEU A 551 -24.14 0.25 4.91
N ARG A 552 -23.15 -0.45 4.34
CA ARG A 552 -22.18 -1.28 5.07
C ARG A 552 -20.97 -0.46 5.44
N VAL A 553 -20.59 -0.48 6.71
CA VAL A 553 -19.64 0.50 7.29
C VAL A 553 -18.36 -0.14 7.82
N SER A 554 -18.16 -1.45 7.64
CA SER A 554 -16.91 -2.10 8.02
C SER A 554 -15.74 -1.47 7.25
N PRO A 555 -14.68 -0.99 7.90
CA PRO A 555 -13.56 -0.32 7.20
C PRO A 555 -12.77 -1.29 6.31
N ASP A 556 -12.57 -2.51 6.78
CA ASP A 556 -11.87 -3.60 6.10
C ASP A 556 -12.48 -4.95 6.53
N ILE A 557 -11.95 -6.07 6.01
CA ILE A 557 -12.24 -7.40 6.52
C ILE A 557 -11.44 -7.63 7.81
N LEU A 558 -12.12 -7.51 8.95
CA LEU A 558 -11.55 -7.70 10.30
C LEU A 558 -12.17 -8.94 10.96
N PRO A 559 -11.54 -9.53 12.00
CA PRO A 559 -12.09 -10.71 12.67
C PRO A 559 -13.54 -10.47 13.14
N PRO A 560 -14.48 -11.41 12.87
CA PRO A 560 -15.87 -11.28 13.27
C PRO A 560 -16.01 -10.97 14.76
N GLY A 561 -16.82 -9.97 15.09
CA GLY A 561 -17.03 -9.53 16.46
C GLY A 561 -15.87 -8.75 17.08
N SER A 562 -14.82 -8.38 16.34
CA SER A 562 -13.72 -7.56 16.86
C SER A 562 -14.07 -6.08 17.02
N ILE A 563 -15.07 -5.59 16.27
CA ILE A 563 -15.51 -4.19 16.23
C ILE A 563 -17.04 -4.10 16.21
N THR A 564 -17.56 -2.92 16.52
CA THR A 564 -19.00 -2.61 16.51
C THR A 564 -19.23 -1.13 16.18
N ILE A 565 -20.44 -0.78 15.73
CA ILE A 565 -20.85 0.63 15.64
C ILE A 565 -21.18 1.14 17.05
N GLU A 566 -20.44 2.16 17.51
CA GLU A 566 -20.72 2.86 18.77
C GLU A 566 -21.82 3.91 18.59
N SER A 567 -21.78 4.68 17.50
CA SER A 567 -22.78 5.70 17.19
C SER A 567 -22.82 6.02 15.69
N VAL A 568 -23.96 6.57 15.26
CA VAL A 568 -24.15 7.11 13.90
C VAL A 568 -24.74 8.51 14.01
N GLU A 569 -24.25 9.41 13.18
CA GLU A 569 -24.84 10.73 12.93
C GLU A 569 -25.21 10.86 11.46
N ILE A 570 -26.36 11.45 11.18
CA ILE A 570 -26.76 11.90 9.84
C ILE A 570 -26.90 13.41 9.87
N ASP A 571 -26.15 14.11 9.01
CA ASP A 571 -26.08 15.57 8.93
C ASP A 571 -25.81 16.23 10.31
N GLY A 572 -24.95 15.58 11.11
CA GLY A 572 -24.57 16.01 12.45
C GLY A 572 -25.62 15.76 13.54
N GLN A 573 -26.71 15.06 13.24
CA GLN A 573 -27.73 14.67 14.21
C GLN A 573 -27.62 13.17 14.55
N PRO A 574 -27.76 12.77 15.83
CA PRO A 574 -27.77 11.36 16.20
C PRO A 574 -28.81 10.55 15.44
N TYR A 575 -28.42 9.37 14.96
CA TYR A 575 -29.28 8.52 14.14
C TYR A 575 -29.33 7.08 14.69
N PRO A 576 -30.52 6.55 15.04
CA PRO A 576 -30.60 5.29 15.79
C PRO A 576 -30.76 4.02 14.94
N TYR A 577 -30.96 4.12 13.62
CA TYR A 577 -31.31 2.97 12.78
C TYR A 577 -30.07 2.28 12.17
N PHE A 578 -29.33 1.56 13.01
CA PHE A 578 -28.16 0.79 12.60
C PHE A 578 -28.08 -0.55 13.34
N ASP A 579 -27.48 -1.56 12.70
CA ASP A 579 -27.07 -2.80 13.34
C ASP A 579 -25.61 -2.67 13.78
N ALA A 580 -25.42 -2.55 15.09
CA ALA A 580 -24.11 -2.34 15.69
C ALA A 580 -23.15 -3.52 15.46
N ASN A 581 -23.65 -4.76 15.46
CA ASN A 581 -22.82 -5.95 15.31
C ASN A 581 -22.69 -6.36 13.84
N GLY A 582 -23.76 -6.17 13.06
CA GLY A 582 -23.75 -6.39 11.61
C GLY A 582 -22.99 -5.32 10.83
N LEU A 583 -22.55 -4.23 11.47
CA LEU A 583 -21.84 -3.11 10.85
C LEU A 583 -22.61 -2.53 9.66
N THR A 584 -23.92 -2.32 9.84
CA THR A 584 -24.78 -1.72 8.81
C THR A 584 -25.61 -0.56 9.35
N VAL A 585 -25.90 0.42 8.49
CA VAL A 585 -26.78 1.56 8.75
C VAL A 585 -27.92 1.50 7.75
N LYS A 586 -29.16 1.50 8.22
CA LYS A 586 -30.34 1.66 7.36
C LYS A 586 -30.47 3.15 7.05
N LEU A 587 -30.20 3.54 5.81
CA LEU A 587 -30.31 4.94 5.40
C LEU A 587 -31.77 5.41 5.43
N PRO A 588 -32.03 6.69 5.78
CA PRO A 588 -33.36 7.26 5.68
C PRO A 588 -33.80 7.35 4.22
N GLU A 589 -35.10 7.22 3.99
CA GLU A 589 -35.70 7.58 2.71
C GLU A 589 -35.55 9.10 2.52
N SER A 590 -34.86 9.51 1.47
CA SER A 590 -34.52 10.91 1.17
C SER A 590 -34.38 11.09 -0.33
N ASP A 591 -34.81 12.25 -0.83
CA ASP A 591 -34.56 12.68 -2.22
C ASP A 591 -33.20 13.42 -2.37
N GLU A 592 -32.54 13.71 -1.25
CA GLU A 592 -31.24 14.39 -1.19
C GLU A 592 -30.17 13.49 -0.56
N ARG A 593 -28.90 13.75 -0.92
CA ARG A 593 -27.75 13.10 -0.28
C ARG A 593 -27.65 13.51 1.18
N VAL A 594 -27.30 12.54 2.03
CA VAL A 594 -27.08 12.77 3.45
C VAL A 594 -25.62 12.52 3.81
N LYS A 595 -25.05 13.30 4.74
CA LYS A 595 -23.72 13.04 5.28
C LYS A 595 -23.83 12.10 6.48
N VAL A 596 -23.28 10.90 6.36
CA VAL A 596 -23.29 9.90 7.42
C VAL A 596 -21.91 9.89 8.10
N LYS A 597 -21.87 10.09 9.40
CA LYS A 597 -20.68 9.85 10.23
C LYS A 597 -20.95 8.63 11.10
N VAL A 598 -20.04 7.69 11.09
CA VAL A 598 -20.14 6.43 11.83
C VAL A 598 -18.93 6.31 12.73
N ARG A 599 -19.16 6.14 14.03
CA ARG A 599 -18.11 5.85 14.98
C ARG A 599 -18.02 4.35 15.18
N ILE A 600 -16.93 3.76 14.71
CA ILE A 600 -16.60 2.36 14.91
C ILE A 600 -15.73 2.25 16.17
N ALA A 601 -16.10 1.35 17.06
CA ALA A 601 -15.34 1.08 18.28
C ALA A 601 -14.91 -0.38 18.33
N PRO A 602 -13.81 -0.69 19.02
CA PRO A 602 -13.45 -2.06 19.34
C PRO A 602 -14.56 -2.72 20.20
N ALA A 603 -14.95 -3.96 19.86
CA ALA A 603 -15.99 -4.66 20.60
C ALA A 603 -15.53 -5.00 22.03
N LYS A 604 -16.45 -4.92 23.01
CA LYS A 604 -16.13 -5.22 24.41
C LYS A 604 -15.80 -6.71 24.58
N GLY A 605 -14.61 -7.03 25.07
CA GLY A 605 -14.16 -8.40 25.36
C GLY A 605 -13.51 -9.15 24.19
N ALA A 606 -13.33 -8.48 23.03
CA ALA A 606 -12.55 -8.98 21.89
C ALA A 606 -11.04 -8.74 22.03
#